data_AF-A0A959RYG7-F1
#
_entry.id   AF-A0A959RYG7-F1
#
_cell.length_a   1.000
_cell.length_b   1.000
_cell.length_c   1.000
_cell.angle_alpha   90.00
_cell.angle_beta   90.00
_cell.angle_gamma   90.00
#
_symmetry.space_group_name_H-M   'P 1'
#
loop_
_entity.id
_entity.type
_entity.pdbx_description
1 polymer ?
#
loop_
_entity_poly.entity_id
_entity_poly.type
_entity_poly.pdbx_seq_one_letter_code
_entity_poly.pdbx_strand_id
1 'polypeptide(L)'
;MIIVFIFFAHIVFMGYVFYKRLKKESFGTALIDLTLIILLFSVGWSIAGMLIKLFIDQEGFGEFFDRDAISLVLLSIVEFFFYKMYYKDLLTNSNEKEK
;
A
#
# COMPACT_ATOMS: atom_id res chain seq x y z
N MET A 1 13.49 0.36 12.10
CA MET A 1 13.74 1.47 11.13
C MET A 1 12.98 1.31 9.82
N ILE A 2 12.94 0.12 9.21
CA ILE A 2 12.23 -0.11 7.93
C ILE A 2 10.71 0.12 7.99
N ILE A 3 10.08 -0.14 9.14
CA ILE A 3 8.66 0.11 9.38
C ILE A 3 8.30 1.56 9.06
N VAL A 4 9.05 2.53 9.58
CA VAL A 4 8.83 3.96 9.35
C VAL A 4 8.91 4.29 7.85
N PHE A 5 9.85 3.68 7.14
CA PHE A 5 9.99 3.86 5.70
C PHE A 5 8.76 3.32 4.93
N ILE A 6 8.24 2.16 5.32
CA ILE A 6 7.03 1.58 4.72
C ILE A 6 5.82 2.48 4.96
N PHE A 7 5.60 2.95 6.20
CA PHE A 7 4.51 3.88 6.51
C PHE A 7 4.64 5.19 5.73
N PHE A 8 5.85 5.74 5.64
CA PHE A 8 6.10 6.95 4.85
C PHE A 8 5.77 6.74 3.37
N ALA A 9 6.17 5.60 2.79
CA ALA A 9 5.83 5.25 1.41
C ALA A 9 4.31 5.16 1.19
N HIS A 10 3.55 4.62 2.15
CA HIS A 10 2.08 4.59 2.10
C HIS A 10 1.47 5.99 2.10
N ILE A 11 1.98 6.90 2.94
CA ILE A 11 1.51 8.29 2.99
C ILE A 11 1.77 9.00 1.65
N VAL A 12 2.97 8.83 1.09
CA VAL A 12 3.31 9.39 -0.23
C VAL A 12 2.40 8.81 -1.32
N PHE A 13 2.16 7.50 -1.31
CA PHE A 13 1.29 6.83 -2.26
C PHE A 13 -0.17 7.30 -2.15
N MET A 14 -0.70 7.41 -0.94
CA MET A 14 -2.02 7.97 -0.66
C MET A 14 -2.16 9.40 -1.21
N GLY A 15 -1.17 10.25 -0.96
CA GLY A 15 -1.15 11.61 -1.52
C GLY A 15 -1.12 11.63 -3.05
N TYR A 16 -0.33 10.73 -3.66
CA TYR A 16 -0.25 10.60 -5.11
C TYR A 16 -1.58 10.14 -5.74
N VAL A 17 -2.19 9.07 -5.22
CA VAL A 17 -3.47 8.54 -5.72
C VAL A 17 -4.57 9.58 -5.53
N PHE A 18 -4.66 10.17 -4.34
CA PHE A 18 -5.63 11.21 -4.04
C PHE A 18 -5.54 12.38 -5.02
N TYR A 19 -4.32 12.91 -5.23
CA TYR A 19 -4.11 14.03 -6.15
C TYR A 19 -4.48 13.67 -7.59
N LYS A 20 -4.07 12.49 -8.08
CA LYS A 20 -4.39 12.07 -9.45
C LYS A 20 -5.89 11.82 -9.63
N ARG A 21 -6.57 11.17 -8.68
CA ARG A 21 -8.01 10.92 -8.75
C ARG A 21 -8.80 12.22 -8.67
N LEU A 22 -8.38 13.16 -7.82
CA LEU A 22 -8.98 14.48 -7.72
C LEU A 22 -8.93 15.24 -9.07
N LYS A 23 -7.85 15.07 -9.84
CA LYS A 23 -7.73 15.67 -11.19
C LYS A 23 -8.53 14.95 -12.28
N LYS A 24 -8.70 13.63 -12.17
CA LYS A 24 -9.37 12.81 -13.21
C LYS A 24 -10.88 12.75 -13.02
N GLU A 25 -11.37 12.81 -11.78
CA GLU A 25 -12.79 12.58 -11.47
C GLU A 25 -13.32 13.61 -10.47
N SER A 26 -13.42 13.24 -9.18
CA SER A 26 -14.07 14.03 -8.15
C SER A 26 -13.41 13.84 -6.79
N PHE A 27 -13.66 14.78 -5.87
CA PHE A 27 -13.21 14.67 -4.48
C PHE A 27 -13.79 13.45 -3.77
N GLY A 28 -15.06 13.11 -4.07
CA GLY A 28 -15.72 11.93 -3.51
C GLY A 28 -15.00 10.64 -3.89
N THR A 29 -14.65 10.45 -5.17
CA THR A 29 -13.90 9.27 -5.59
C THR A 29 -12.51 9.22 -4.96
N ALA A 30 -11.83 10.38 -4.84
CA ALA A 30 -10.51 10.43 -4.21
C ALA A 30 -10.54 10.02 -2.73
N LEU A 31 -11.62 10.35 -1.99
CA LEU A 31 -11.83 9.88 -0.62
C LEU A 31 -12.11 8.36 -0.55
N ILE A 32 -12.85 7.82 -1.51
CA ILE A 32 -13.09 6.37 -1.60
C ILE A 32 -11.76 5.63 -1.79
N ASP A 33 -10.89 6.11 -2.68
CA ASP A 33 -9.56 5.52 -2.89
C ASP A 33 -8.69 5.57 -1.62
N LEU A 34 -8.67 6.72 -0.91
CA LEU A 34 -7.96 6.83 0.38
C LEU A 34 -8.49 5.83 1.41
N THR A 35 -9.82 5.73 1.51
CA THR A 35 -10.47 4.80 2.44
C THR A 35 -10.11 3.36 2.11
N LEU A 36 -10.11 3.01 0.81
CA LEU A 36 -9.72 1.69 0.35
C LEU A 36 -8.26 1.37 0.71
N ILE A 37 -7.33 2.30 0.48
CA ILE A 37 -5.91 2.11 0.82
C ILE A 37 -5.73 1.91 2.33
N ILE A 38 -6.35 2.75 3.16
CA ILE A 38 -6.27 2.64 4.62
C ILE A 38 -6.86 1.30 5.10
N LEU A 39 -7.99 0.88 4.53
CA LEU A 39 -8.65 -0.37 4.90
C LEU A 39 -7.80 -1.58 4.50
N LEU A 40 -7.28 -1.60 3.28
CA LEU A 40 -6.40 -2.68 2.80
C LEU A 40 -5.14 -2.78 3.62
N PHE A 41 -4.50 -1.65 3.93
CA PHE A 41 -3.31 -1.63 4.76
C PHE A 41 -3.61 -2.12 6.19
N SER A 42 -4.66 -1.59 6.84
CA SER A 42 -5.00 -1.93 8.23
C SER A 42 -5.40 -3.40 8.40
N VAL A 43 -6.31 -3.89 7.54
CA VAL A 43 -6.76 -5.29 7.57
C VAL A 43 -5.64 -6.21 7.11
N GLY A 44 -4.94 -5.83 6.04
CA GLY A 44 -3.84 -6.61 5.49
C GLY A 44 -2.68 -6.77 6.47
N TRP A 45 -2.33 -5.74 7.23
CA TRP A 45 -1.29 -5.81 8.26
C TRP A 45 -1.67 -6.75 9.40
N SER A 46 -2.93 -6.69 9.84
CA SER A 46 -3.45 -7.61 10.85
C SER A 46 -3.37 -9.08 10.40
N ILE A 47 -3.76 -9.35 9.15
CA ILE A 47 -3.69 -10.71 8.57
C ILE A 47 -2.24 -11.14 8.37
N ALA A 48 -1.39 -10.28 7.80
CA ALA A 48 0.02 -10.58 7.56
C ALA A 48 0.75 -10.88 8.87
N GLY A 49 0.51 -10.10 9.93
CA GLY A 49 1.08 -10.35 11.26
C GLY A 49 0.65 -11.70 11.83
N MET A 50 -0.62 -12.08 11.65
CA MET A 50 -1.12 -13.39 12.07
C MET A 50 -0.46 -14.53 11.28
N LEU A 51 -0.34 -14.39 9.95
CA LEU A 51 0.29 -15.39 9.09
C LEU A 51 1.78 -15.55 9.40
N ILE A 52 2.53 -14.45 9.50
CA ILE A 52 3.95 -14.48 9.80
C ILE A 52 4.21 -15.10 11.18
N LYS A 53 3.35 -14.84 12.17
CA LYS A 53 3.46 -15.46 13.50
C LYS A 53 3.41 -16.99 13.50
N LEU A 54 2.86 -17.63 12.47
CA LEU A 54 2.86 -19.09 12.35
C LEU A 54 4.21 -19.66 11.91
N PHE A 55 5.08 -18.84 11.31
CA PHE A 55 6.35 -19.28 10.73
C PHE A 55 7.59 -18.63 11.35
N ILE A 56 7.43 -17.45 11.96
CA ILE A 56 8.54 -16.61 12.43
C ILE A 56 8.30 -16.16 13.88
N ASP A 57 9.33 -16.34 14.70
CA ASP A 57 9.36 -15.89 16.09
C ASP A 57 9.47 -14.35 16.21
N GLN A 58 9.31 -13.82 17.42
CA GLN A 58 9.27 -12.36 17.63
C GLN A 58 10.54 -11.64 17.17
N GLU A 59 11.72 -12.23 17.37
CA GLU A 59 13.01 -11.65 16.97
C GLU A 59 13.20 -11.57 15.45
N GLY A 60 12.38 -12.28 14.66
CA GLY A 60 12.47 -12.26 13.21
C GLY A 60 13.83 -12.73 12.70
N PHE A 61 14.43 -11.95 11.80
CA PHE A 61 15.77 -12.17 11.27
C PHE A 61 16.82 -11.21 11.85
N GLY A 62 16.50 -10.51 12.95
CA GLY A 62 17.39 -9.58 13.65
C GLY A 62 16.68 -8.30 14.10
N GLU A 63 17.38 -7.47 14.88
CA GLU A 63 16.81 -6.29 15.56
C GLU A 63 16.14 -5.27 14.63
N PHE A 64 16.61 -5.15 13.38
CA PHE A 64 16.03 -4.23 12.39
C PHE A 64 14.98 -4.87 11.47
N PHE A 65 14.83 -6.20 11.53
CA PHE A 65 13.93 -6.99 10.69
C PHE A 65 13.21 -8.04 11.54
N ASP A 66 12.52 -7.51 12.55
CA ASP A 66 11.67 -8.28 13.43
C ASP A 66 10.43 -8.81 12.68
N ARG A 67 9.63 -9.59 13.40
CA ARG A 67 8.41 -10.18 12.85
C ARG A 67 7.46 -9.18 12.22
N ASP A 68 7.34 -7.99 12.84
CA ASP A 68 6.41 -6.96 12.38
C ASP A 68 6.90 -6.32 11.07
N ALA A 69 8.19 -5.99 11.00
CA ALA A 69 8.83 -5.52 9.78
C ALA A 69 8.67 -6.51 8.61
N ILE A 70 8.84 -7.82 8.88
CA ILE A 70 8.64 -8.86 7.87
C ILE A 70 7.19 -8.88 7.38
N SER A 71 6.23 -8.78 8.31
CA SER A 71 4.80 -8.76 7.96
C SER A 71 4.44 -7.56 7.08
N LEU A 72 5.01 -6.39 7.37
CA LEU A 72 4.80 -5.17 6.59
C LEU A 72 5.45 -5.22 5.21
N VAL A 73 6.63 -5.86 5.08
CA VAL A 73 7.25 -6.08 3.77
C VAL A 73 6.39 -7.02 2.92
N LEU A 74 5.95 -8.15 3.50
CA LEU A 74 5.10 -9.09 2.78
C LEU A 74 3.78 -8.43 2.35
N LEU A 75 3.15 -7.69 3.25
CA LEU A 75 1.95 -6.92 2.95
C LEU A 75 2.19 -5.94 1.80
N SER A 76 3.25 -5.14 1.87
CA SER A 76 3.57 -4.13 0.86
C SER A 76 3.77 -4.74 -0.54
N ILE A 77 4.32 -5.96 -0.62
CA ILE A 77 4.47 -6.70 -1.89
C ILE A 77 3.09 -7.06 -2.45
N VAL A 78 2.20 -7.62 -1.63
CA VAL A 78 0.84 -7.99 -2.05
C VAL A 78 0.04 -6.75 -2.46
N GLU A 79 0.12 -5.69 -1.67
CA GLU A 79 -0.50 -4.40 -1.95
C GLU A 79 0.01 -3.79 -3.26
N PHE A 80 1.32 -3.87 -3.54
CA PHE A 80 1.88 -3.40 -4.80
C PHE A 80 1.23 -4.08 -6.01
N PHE A 81 1.03 -5.40 -5.96
CA PHE A 81 0.32 -6.12 -7.03
C PHE A 81 -1.14 -5.71 -7.13
N PHE A 82 -1.83 -5.58 -6.00
CA PHE A 82 -3.22 -5.15 -5.96
C PHE A 82 -3.38 -3.74 -6.54
N TYR A 83 -2.60 -2.77 -6.07
CA TYR A 83 -2.66 -1.37 -6.52
C TYR A 83 -2.25 -1.23 -7.99
N LYS A 84 -1.25 -1.97 -8.45
CA LYS A 84 -0.86 -1.97 -9.87
C LYS A 84 -2.01 -2.46 -10.76
N MET A 85 -2.77 -3.45 -10.31
CA MET A 85 -3.93 -3.97 -11.03
C MET A 85 -5.13 -3.00 -10.94
N TYR A 86 -5.46 -2.54 -9.73
CA TYR A 86 -6.63 -1.73 -9.44
C TYR A 86 -6.54 -0.30 -10.01
N TYR A 87 -5.38 0.34 -9.89
CA TYR A 87 -5.14 1.70 -10.36
C TYR A 87 -4.45 1.76 -11.74
N LYS A 88 -4.53 0.68 -12.53
CA LYS A 88 -3.82 0.58 -13.82
C LYS A 88 -4.19 1.72 -14.78
N ASP A 89 -5.47 2.07 -14.84
CA ASP A 89 -6.07 3.21 -15.56
C ASP A 89 -5.57 4.58 -15.06
N LEU A 90 -5.26 4.66 -13.76
CA LEU A 90 -4.74 5.85 -13.10
C LEU A 90 -3.22 6.03 -13.34
N LEU A 91 -2.49 4.92 -13.41
CA LEU A 91 -1.04 4.85 -13.60
C LEU A 91 -0.62 4.95 -15.07
N THR A 92 -1.36 4.33 -15.97
CA THR A 92 -1.22 4.56 -17.41
C THR A 92 -1.69 5.99 -17.70
N ASN A 93 -0.74 6.91 -17.79
CA ASN A 93 -1.04 8.23 -18.33
C ASN A 93 -1.47 8.06 -19.78
N SER A 94 -2.65 8.61 -20.07
CA SER A 94 -3.13 9.17 -21.32
C SER A 94 -2.01 9.89 -22.11
N ASN A 95 -1.17 9.10 -22.77
CA ASN A 95 -0.23 9.51 -23.80
C ASN A 95 -0.59 8.83 -25.13
N GLU A 96 -1.82 8.35 -25.29
CA GLU A 96 -2.47 8.40 -26.59
C GLU A 96 -3.05 9.81 -26.72
N LYS A 97 -2.25 10.62 -27.41
CA LYS A 97 -2.68 11.89 -27.98
C LYS A 97 -4.03 11.68 -28.66
N GLU A 98 -4.92 12.65 -28.48
CA GLU A 98 -5.91 12.98 -29.51
C GLU A 98 -5.29 12.75 -30.89
N LYS A 99 -5.91 11.87 -31.67
CA LYS A 99 -5.71 11.79 -33.10
C LYS A 99 -7.06 11.63 -33.76
#